data_AF-A0A1E5VB73-F1
#
_entry.id   AF-A0A1E5VB73-F1
#
_cell.length_a   1.000
_cell.length_b   1.000
_cell.length_c   1.000
_cell.angle_alpha   90.00
_cell.angle_beta   90.00
_cell.angle_gamma   90.00
#
_symmetry.space_group_name_H-M   'P 1'
#
loop_
_entity.id
_entity.type
_entity.pdbx_description
1 polymer ?
#
loop_
_entity_poly.entity_id
_entity_poly.type
_entity_poly.pdbx_seq_one_letter_code
_entity_poly.pdbx_strand_id
1 'polypeptide(L)'
;MSRGSEAAAKATEDSRFAFDAGKPPPFRIGDVRAAVPAHCWRKSPWRSLSYVARDVAVVGGLAVAAASLDSWAVWPLYWAAQGTMFWAFFVLGHDCGHGSFSDMAALNSVVGHLLHSFILVPYHGW
;
A
#
# COMPACT_ATOMS: atom_id res chain seq x y z
N MET A 1 30.06 10.03 44.99
CA MET A 1 28.77 10.56 44.51
C MET A 1 27.66 9.65 45.01
N SER A 2 26.59 10.20 45.57
CA SER A 2 25.48 9.42 46.16
C SER A 2 24.58 8.85 45.07
N ARG A 3 24.06 7.62 45.24
CA ARG A 3 23.13 6.95 44.31
C ARG A 3 21.90 7.81 43.96
N GLY A 4 21.51 8.75 44.82
CA GLY A 4 20.44 9.70 44.55
C GLY A 4 20.75 10.71 43.44
N SER A 5 22.03 11.04 43.22
CA SER A 5 22.48 11.94 42.16
C SER A 5 22.44 11.29 40.78
N GLU A 6 22.74 9.99 40.69
CA GLU A 6 22.69 9.22 39.43
C GLU A 6 21.24 8.95 38.99
N ALA A 7 20.34 8.64 39.93
CA ALA A 7 18.92 8.46 39.63
C ALA A 7 18.26 9.75 39.12
N ALA A 8 18.61 10.90 39.72
CA ALA A 8 18.11 12.21 39.27
C ALA A 8 18.65 12.61 37.89
N ALA A 9 19.93 12.30 37.60
CA ALA A 9 20.52 12.54 36.29
C ALA A 9 19.84 11.69 35.20
N LYS A 10 19.65 10.40 35.47
CA LYS A 10 18.98 9.46 34.55
C LYS A 10 17.51 9.84 34.28
N ALA A 11 16.76 10.27 35.30
CA ALA A 11 15.38 10.75 35.13
C ALA A 11 15.31 12.05 34.31
N THR A 12 16.30 12.92 34.45
CA THR A 12 16.40 14.17 33.67
C THR A 12 16.77 13.89 32.21
N GLU A 13 17.61 12.89 31.95
CA GLU A 13 17.90 12.43 30.59
C GLU A 13 16.69 11.77 29.93
N ASP A 14 15.97 10.88 30.62
CA ASP A 14 14.73 10.25 30.11
C ASP A 14 13.66 11.30 29.73
N SER A 15 13.58 12.39 30.51
CA SER A 15 12.70 13.53 30.20
C SER A 15 13.16 14.34 28.98
N ARG A 16 14.47 14.46 28.71
CA ARG A 16 15.01 15.15 27.52
C ARG A 16 14.79 14.36 26.23
N PHE A 17 14.64 13.04 26.32
CA PHE A 17 14.37 12.18 25.16
C PHE A 17 12.89 11.80 25.02
N ALA A 18 11.99 12.40 25.80
CA ALA A 18 10.56 12.25 25.62
C ALA A 18 10.14 12.80 24.25
N PHE A 19 9.89 11.89 23.31
CA PHE A 19 9.40 12.23 21.98
C PHE A 19 7.97 12.79 22.09
N ASP A 20 7.83 14.08 21.80
CA ASP A 20 6.54 14.77 21.78
C ASP A 20 5.91 14.66 20.38
N ALA A 21 5.02 13.68 20.22
CA ALA A 21 4.32 13.42 18.95
C ALA A 21 3.39 14.56 18.51
N GLY A 22 3.06 15.51 19.40
CA GLY A 22 2.21 16.67 19.09
C GLY A 22 2.96 17.85 18.47
N LYS A 23 4.30 17.87 18.57
CA LYS A 23 5.11 18.92 17.94
C LYS A 23 5.28 18.65 16.44
N PRO A 24 5.26 19.69 15.60
CA PRO A 24 5.58 19.52 14.19
C PRO A 24 7.02 18.99 14.04
N PRO A 25 7.27 18.10 13.05
CA PRO A 25 8.60 17.56 12.82
C PRO A 25 9.60 18.68 12.51
N PRO A 26 10.88 18.53 12.88
CA PRO A 26 11.92 19.53 12.66
C PRO A 26 12.39 19.61 11.19
N PHE A 27 11.61 19.07 10.25
CA PHE A 27 11.89 19.02 8.82
C PHE A 27 10.60 19.19 8.01
N ARG A 28 10.72 19.67 6.78
CA ARG A 28 9.61 19.83 5.84
C ARG A 28 9.46 18.59 4.98
N ILE A 29 8.29 18.44 4.36
CA ILE A 29 8.04 17.35 3.39
C ILE A 29 9.03 17.37 2.21
N GLY A 30 9.54 18.56 1.84
CA GLY A 30 10.56 18.72 0.81
C GLY A 30 11.90 18.07 1.20
N ASP A 31 12.29 18.18 2.47
CA ASP A 31 13.54 17.59 2.98
C ASP A 31 13.47 16.06 2.93
N VAL A 32 12.31 15.49 3.27
CA VAL A 32 12.05 14.05 3.15
C VAL A 32 12.12 13.59 1.69
N ARG A 33 11.48 14.33 0.77
CA ARG A 33 11.52 14.00 -0.67
C ARG A 33 12.93 14.08 -1.25
N ALA A 34 13.73 15.06 -0.81
CA ALA A 34 15.11 15.24 -1.25
C ALA A 34 16.04 14.12 -0.75
N ALA A 35 15.73 13.53 0.41
CA ALA A 35 16.48 12.39 0.94
C ALA A 35 16.24 11.07 0.17
N VAL A 36 15.12 10.97 -0.57
CA VAL A 36 14.81 9.77 -1.37
C VAL A 36 15.64 9.74 -2.66
N PRO A 37 16.40 8.67 -2.93
CA PRO A 37 17.23 8.56 -4.14
C PRO A 37 16.45 8.77 -5.45
N ALA A 38 17.09 9.43 -6.43
CA ALA A 38 16.48 9.77 -7.73
C ALA A 38 15.86 8.56 -8.46
N HIS A 39 16.48 7.39 -8.33
CA HIS A 39 16.00 6.17 -9.00
C HIS A 39 14.70 5.63 -8.42
N CYS A 40 14.36 5.96 -7.17
CA CYS A 40 13.09 5.56 -6.54
C CYS A 40 11.88 6.30 -7.14
N TRP A 41 12.12 7.45 -7.77
CA TRP A 41 11.08 8.23 -8.44
C TRP A 41 10.78 7.75 -9.87
N ARG A 42 11.58 6.83 -10.40
CA ARG A 42 11.33 6.26 -11.74
C ARG A 42 10.32 5.13 -11.67
N LYS A 43 9.13 5.39 -12.19
CA LYS A 43 8.07 4.38 -12.33
C LYS A 43 8.39 3.47 -13.51
N SER A 44 8.09 2.19 -13.37
CA SER A 44 8.25 1.20 -14.45
C SER A 44 6.88 0.67 -14.85
N PRO A 45 6.28 1.15 -15.97
CA PRO A 45 4.96 0.72 -16.39
C PRO A 45 4.87 -0.79 -16.62
N TRP A 46 5.94 -1.41 -17.13
CA TRP A 46 6.00 -2.85 -17.33
C TRP A 46 5.94 -3.63 -16.02
N ARG A 47 6.62 -3.15 -14.98
CA ARG A 47 6.54 -3.76 -13.65
C ARG A 47 5.14 -3.59 -13.07
N SER A 48 4.56 -2.40 -13.17
CA SER A 48 3.18 -2.14 -12.70
C SER A 48 2.16 -3.04 -13.42
N LEU A 49 2.25 -3.16 -14.75
CA LEU A 49 1.40 -4.05 -15.55
C LEU A 49 1.64 -5.53 -15.24
N SER A 50 2.86 -5.94 -14.88
CA SER A 50 3.12 -7.32 -14.46
C SER A 50 2.39 -7.68 -13.16
N TYR A 51 2.24 -6.73 -12.24
CA TYR A 51 1.43 -6.93 -11.03
C TYR A 51 -0.06 -7.05 -11.38
N VAL A 52 -0.57 -6.23 -12.29
CA VAL A 52 -1.94 -6.37 -12.81
C VAL A 52 -2.16 -7.76 -13.40
N ALA A 53 -1.28 -8.21 -14.29
CA ALA A 53 -1.39 -9.52 -14.95
C ALA A 53 -1.33 -10.67 -13.93
N ARG A 54 -0.40 -10.60 -12.96
CA ARG A 54 -0.29 -11.58 -11.87
C ARG A 54 -1.60 -11.64 -11.08
N ASP A 55 -2.12 -10.50 -10.67
CA ASP A 55 -3.29 -10.45 -9.79
C ASP A 55 -4.55 -10.92 -10.54
N VAL A 56 -4.68 -10.59 -11.84
CA VAL A 56 -5.74 -11.15 -12.72
C VAL A 56 -5.61 -12.67 -12.84
N ALA A 57 -4.40 -13.20 -13.02
CA ALA A 57 -4.18 -14.63 -13.10
C ALA A 57 -4.54 -15.35 -11.79
N VAL A 58 -4.19 -14.77 -10.63
CA VAL A 58 -4.55 -15.32 -9.32
C VAL A 58 -6.06 -15.25 -9.09
N VAL A 59 -6.70 -14.11 -9.38
CA VAL A 59 -8.16 -13.93 -9.29
C VAL A 59 -8.90 -14.95 -10.16
N GLY A 60 -8.49 -15.10 -11.42
CA GLY A 60 -9.08 -16.08 -12.33
C GLY A 60 -8.82 -17.52 -11.89
N GLY A 61 -7.59 -17.82 -11.43
CA GLY A 61 -7.20 -19.13 -10.93
C GLY A 61 -7.99 -19.56 -9.70
N LEU A 62 -8.19 -18.66 -8.73
CA LEU A 62 -9.02 -18.90 -7.56
C LEU A 62 -10.47 -19.17 -7.94
N ALA A 63 -11.04 -18.41 -8.89
CA ALA A 63 -12.40 -18.61 -9.37
C ALA A 63 -12.56 -19.97 -10.09
N VAL A 64 -11.61 -20.35 -10.96
CA VAL A 64 -11.61 -21.65 -11.63
C VAL A 64 -11.45 -22.79 -10.63
N ALA A 65 -10.55 -22.66 -9.65
CA ALA A 65 -10.36 -23.67 -8.62
C ALA A 65 -11.63 -23.86 -7.77
N ALA A 66 -12.26 -22.77 -7.33
CA ALA A 66 -13.51 -22.83 -6.58
C ALA A 66 -14.65 -23.47 -7.39
N ALA A 67 -14.75 -23.17 -8.69
CA ALA A 67 -15.75 -23.76 -9.57
C ALA A 67 -15.50 -25.25 -9.91
N SER A 68 -14.24 -25.70 -9.82
CA SER A 68 -13.85 -27.08 -10.17
C SER A 68 -13.91 -28.05 -8.99
N LEU A 69 -14.02 -27.55 -7.77
CA LEU A 69 -14.02 -28.36 -6.55
C LEU A 69 -15.45 -28.49 -5.99
N ASP A 70 -15.97 -29.71 -5.92
CA ASP A 70 -17.31 -30.00 -5.38
C ASP A 70 -17.26 -30.20 -3.86
N SER A 71 -16.98 -29.13 -3.11
CA SER A 71 -16.94 -29.17 -1.65
C SER A 71 -17.40 -27.86 -1.04
N TRP A 72 -18.33 -27.95 -0.09
CA TRP A 72 -18.84 -26.79 0.63
C TRP A 72 -17.75 -26.02 1.39
N ALA A 73 -16.71 -26.73 1.85
CA ALA A 73 -15.61 -26.15 2.61
C ALA A 73 -14.70 -25.22 1.77
N VAL A 74 -14.78 -25.31 0.44
CA VAL A 74 -14.03 -24.46 -0.48
C VAL A 74 -14.55 -23.03 -0.46
N TRP A 75 -15.85 -22.82 -0.31
CA TRP A 75 -16.47 -21.50 -0.36
C TRP A 75 -15.97 -20.50 0.68
N PRO A 76 -15.92 -20.80 1.99
CA PRO A 76 -15.40 -19.85 2.97
C PRO A 76 -13.92 -19.52 2.74
N LEU A 77 -13.12 -20.49 2.30
CA LEU A 77 -11.72 -20.27 1.94
C LEU A 77 -11.59 -19.39 0.69
N TYR A 78 -12.40 -19.68 -0.34
CA TYR A 78 -12.48 -18.91 -1.56
C TYR A 78 -12.91 -17.48 -1.28
N TRP A 79 -13.96 -17.23 -0.50
CA TRP A 79 -14.39 -15.87 -0.16
C TRP A 79 -13.29 -15.07 0.53
N ALA A 80 -12.63 -15.68 1.52
CA ALA A 80 -11.52 -15.04 2.21
C ALA A 80 -10.35 -14.73 1.25
N ALA A 81 -9.93 -15.70 0.43
CA ALA A 81 -8.81 -15.52 -0.50
C ALA A 81 -9.15 -14.56 -1.65
N GLN A 82 -10.31 -14.75 -2.29
CA GLN A 82 -10.78 -13.94 -3.41
C GLN A 82 -11.05 -12.50 -3.00
N GLY A 83 -11.72 -12.29 -1.85
CA GLY A 83 -11.94 -10.96 -1.30
C GLY A 83 -10.62 -10.25 -0.99
N THR A 84 -9.64 -10.96 -0.43
CA THR A 84 -8.28 -10.42 -0.23
C THR A 84 -7.63 -10.04 -1.57
N MET A 85 -7.79 -10.85 -2.62
CA MET A 85 -7.24 -10.53 -3.93
C MET A 85 -7.95 -9.38 -4.65
N PHE A 86 -9.24 -9.15 -4.39
CA PHE A 86 -9.93 -7.95 -4.87
C PHE A 86 -9.43 -6.68 -4.18
N TRP A 87 -8.93 -6.76 -2.95
CA TRP A 87 -8.19 -5.66 -2.33
C TRP A 87 -6.93 -5.32 -3.15
N ALA A 88 -6.23 -6.30 -3.72
CA ALA A 88 -5.07 -6.03 -4.58
C ALA A 88 -5.46 -5.20 -5.82
N PHE A 89 -6.61 -5.49 -6.44
CA PHE A 89 -7.16 -4.66 -7.53
C PHE A 89 -7.48 -3.24 -7.08
N PHE A 90 -8.06 -3.09 -5.87
CA PHE A 90 -8.30 -1.79 -5.27
C PHE A 90 -7.00 -1.00 -5.11
N VAL A 91 -5.94 -1.60 -4.57
CA VAL A 91 -4.64 -0.92 -4.38
C VAL A 91 -4.05 -0.49 -5.72
N LEU A 92 -4.05 -1.36 -6.73
CA LEU A 92 -3.50 -1.03 -8.05
C LEU A 92 -4.30 0.07 -8.76
N GLY A 93 -5.63 0.06 -8.66
CA GLY A 93 -6.46 1.12 -9.23
C GLY A 93 -6.35 2.44 -8.44
N HIS A 94 -6.20 2.38 -7.12
CA HIS A 94 -5.93 3.53 -6.26
C HIS A 94 -4.59 4.18 -6.63
N ASP A 95 -3.55 3.38 -6.85
CA ASP A 95 -2.24 3.84 -7.31
C ASP A 95 -2.30 4.49 -8.71
N CYS A 96 -3.22 4.03 -9.56
CA CYS A 96 -3.52 4.73 -10.82
C CYS A 96 -4.13 6.12 -10.56
N GLY A 97 -5.07 6.24 -9.62
CA GLY A 97 -5.70 7.50 -9.22
C GLY A 97 -4.69 8.54 -8.72
N HIS A 98 -3.74 8.12 -7.87
CA HIS A 98 -2.63 8.97 -7.40
C HIS A 98 -1.54 9.21 -8.44
N GLY A 99 -1.61 8.54 -9.60
CA GLY A 99 -0.59 8.61 -10.64
C GLY A 99 0.76 7.98 -10.24
N SER A 100 0.80 7.15 -9.19
CA SER A 100 2.00 6.41 -8.76
C SER A 100 2.23 5.15 -9.61
N PHE A 101 1.20 4.65 -10.31
CA PHE A 101 1.27 3.46 -11.16
C PHE A 101 2.19 3.64 -12.39
N SER A 102 2.08 4.77 -13.11
CA SER A 102 2.91 5.11 -14.27
C SER A 102 2.99 6.63 -14.47
N ASP A 103 3.93 7.09 -15.30
CA ASP A 103 4.03 8.50 -15.69
C ASP A 103 3.05 8.91 -16.80
N MET A 104 2.31 7.95 -17.37
CA MET A 104 1.33 8.19 -18.42
C MET A 104 -0.08 8.28 -17.83
N ALA A 105 -0.63 9.49 -17.77
CA ALA A 105 -1.98 9.73 -17.23
C ALA A 105 -3.06 8.88 -17.93
N ALA A 106 -2.96 8.72 -19.26
CA ALA A 106 -3.90 7.89 -20.01
C ALA A 106 -3.84 6.41 -19.61
N LEU A 107 -2.64 5.86 -19.41
CA LEU A 107 -2.47 4.48 -18.96
C LEU A 107 -3.08 4.29 -17.57
N ASN A 108 -2.80 5.23 -16.65
CA ASN A 108 -3.38 5.20 -15.30
C ASN A 108 -4.91 5.25 -15.37
N SER A 109 -5.48 6.16 -16.15
CA SER A 109 -6.94 6.24 -16.32
C SER A 109 -7.53 4.94 -16.87
N VAL A 110 -6.96 4.35 -17.92
CA VAL A 110 -7.49 3.10 -18.50
C VAL A 110 -7.41 1.95 -17.51
N VAL A 111 -6.24 1.69 -16.94
CA VAL A 111 -6.02 0.57 -16.01
C VAL A 111 -6.84 0.77 -14.74
N GLY A 112 -6.82 1.99 -14.18
CA GLY A 112 -7.58 2.34 -12.99
C GLY A 112 -9.08 2.16 -13.15
N HIS A 113 -9.66 2.62 -14.26
CA HIS A 113 -11.09 2.38 -14.54
C HIS A 113 -11.41 0.89 -14.67
N LEU A 114 -10.59 0.13 -15.39
CA LEU A 114 -10.81 -1.31 -15.56
C LEU A 114 -10.80 -2.04 -14.21
N LEU A 115 -9.78 -1.80 -13.37
CA LEU A 115 -9.63 -2.45 -12.07
C LEU A 115 -10.73 -2.04 -11.09
N HIS A 116 -10.97 -0.74 -10.93
CA HIS A 116 -11.99 -0.23 -9.99
C HIS A 116 -13.41 -0.59 -10.43
N SER A 117 -13.71 -0.53 -11.73
CA SER A 117 -15.04 -0.92 -12.23
C SER A 117 -15.31 -2.41 -12.02
N PHE A 118 -14.30 -3.27 -12.18
CA PHE A 118 -14.44 -4.71 -11.95
C PHE A 118 -14.85 -5.03 -10.50
N ILE A 119 -14.35 -4.28 -9.53
CA ILE A 119 -14.70 -4.43 -8.10
C ILE A 119 -15.79 -3.46 -7.63
N LEU A 120 -16.46 -2.75 -8.54
CA LEU A 120 -17.53 -1.78 -8.27
C LEU A 120 -17.13 -0.61 -7.36
N VAL A 121 -15.86 -0.22 -7.41
CA VAL A 121 -15.32 0.97 -6.72
C VAL A 121 -15.27 2.14 -7.72
N PRO A 122 -15.58 3.39 -7.32
CA PRO A 122 -15.40 4.54 -8.21
C PRO A 122 -13.91 4.87 -8.41
N TYR A 123 -13.51 5.18 -9.64
CA TYR A 123 -12.13 5.57 -9.95
C TYR A 123 -11.82 7.04 -9.58
N HIS A 124 -12.77 7.96 -9.76
CA HIS A 124 -12.54 9.39 -9.55
C HIS A 124 -12.61 9.87 -8.09
N GLY A 125 -12.49 8.98 -7.11
CA GLY A 125 -12.53 9.29 -5.68
C GLY A 125 -11.17 9.40 -5.01
N TRP A 126 -10.08 9.28 -5.77
CA TRP A 126 -8.72 9.05 -5.30
C TRP A 126 -7.75 10.10 -5.84
#